data_AF-A0A344LVQ0-F1
#
_entry.id   AF-A0A344LVQ0-F1
#
_cell.length_a   1.000
_cell.length_b   1.000
_cell.length_c   1.000
_cell.angle_alpha   90.00
_cell.angle_beta   90.00
_cell.angle_gamma   90.00
#
_symmetry.space_group_name_H-M   'P 1'
#
loop_
_entity.id
_entity.type
_entity.pdbx_description
1 polymer ?
#
loop_
_entity_poly.entity_id
_entity_poly.type
_entity_poly.pdbx_seq_one_letter_code
_entity_poly.pdbx_strand_id
1 'polypeptide(L)'
;MNKFELYWRDLNIGSIVKTYFDMRDFGIISYKFDYLAEPSENKHLADFIKHSIRSSILIEEGDEEENAESAEIEEREFLDLINTTDWYLINEKGERKIILCPMFHEDDGITWMIDMKAAQS
;
A
#
# COMPACT_ATOMS: atom_id res chain seq x y z
N MET A 1 -13.42 -14.51 6.52
CA MET A 1 -12.60 -13.63 5.67
C MET A 1 -12.95 -12.21 6.04
N ASN A 2 -11.97 -11.41 6.46
CA ASN A 2 -12.21 -10.00 6.75
C ASN A 2 -11.99 -9.23 5.46
N LYS A 3 -13.02 -8.53 5.00
CA LYS A 3 -12.93 -7.67 3.83
C LYS A 3 -12.73 -6.23 4.26
N PHE A 4 -11.91 -5.52 3.50
CA PHE A 4 -11.65 -4.11 3.70
C PHE A 4 -11.69 -3.37 2.38
N GLU A 5 -11.99 -2.09 2.43
CA GLU A 5 -11.80 -1.16 1.33
C GLU A 5 -10.61 -0.26 1.70
N LEU A 6 -9.59 -0.25 0.85
CA LEU A 6 -8.38 0.56 1.03
C LEU A 6 -8.56 1.93 0.39
N TYR A 7 -8.17 2.96 1.12
CA TYR A 7 -8.21 4.34 0.66
C TYR A 7 -6.87 5.04 0.93
N TRP A 8 -6.56 5.97 0.04
CA TRP A 8 -5.64 7.07 0.30
C TRP A 8 -6.41 8.38 0.13
N ARG A 9 -6.53 9.17 1.20
CA ARG A 9 -7.46 10.31 1.25
C ARG A 9 -8.86 9.86 0.83
N ASP A 10 -9.48 10.51 -0.14
CA ASP A 10 -10.80 10.21 -0.67
C ASP A 10 -10.80 9.19 -1.81
N LEU A 11 -9.62 8.77 -2.30
CA LEU A 11 -9.48 7.83 -3.41
C LEU A 11 -9.58 6.38 -2.92
N ASN A 12 -10.52 5.62 -3.48
CA ASN A 12 -10.63 4.18 -3.25
C ASN A 12 -9.62 3.43 -4.13
N ILE A 13 -8.63 2.81 -3.49
CA ILE A 13 -7.56 2.07 -4.18
C ILE A 13 -8.06 0.69 -4.60
N GLY A 14 -8.80 0.01 -3.73
CA GLY A 14 -9.31 -1.32 -4.01
C GLY A 14 -9.89 -2.04 -2.80
N SER A 15 -10.45 -3.21 -3.07
CA SER A 15 -11.01 -4.10 -2.06
C SER A 15 -9.98 -5.15 -1.64
N ILE A 16 -9.70 -5.27 -0.35
CA ILE A 16 -8.77 -6.26 0.21
C ILE A 16 -9.53 -7.41 0.83
N VAL A 17 -9.12 -8.63 0.50
CA VAL A 17 -9.48 -9.84 1.23
C VAL A 17 -8.30 -10.27 2.06
N LYS A 18 -8.41 -10.16 3.40
CA LYS A 18 -7.36 -10.61 4.32
C LYS A 18 -7.28 -12.14 4.33
N THR A 19 -6.07 -12.67 4.12
CA THR A 19 -5.80 -14.12 3.97
C THR A 19 -4.95 -14.68 5.11
N TYR A 20 -4.08 -13.87 5.72
CA TYR A 20 -3.18 -14.31 6.80
C TYR A 20 -2.97 -13.23 7.88
N PHE A 21 -2.55 -13.65 9.07
CA PHE A 21 -2.21 -12.79 10.20
C PHE A 21 -0.88 -13.23 10.82
N ASP A 22 0.12 -12.35 10.79
CA ASP A 22 1.33 -12.45 11.62
C ASP A 22 1.71 -11.03 12.10
N MET A 23 3.00 -10.68 12.22
CA MET A 23 3.46 -9.34 12.62
C MET A 23 2.96 -8.23 11.68
N ARG A 24 2.67 -8.56 10.41
CA ARG A 24 1.98 -7.70 9.44
C ARG A 24 0.71 -8.41 8.97
N ASP A 25 -0.33 -7.64 8.69
CA ASP A 25 -1.49 -8.17 8.00
C ASP A 25 -1.14 -8.39 6.53
N PHE A 26 -1.62 -9.50 5.96
CA PHE A 26 -1.48 -9.81 4.53
C PHE A 26 -2.83 -10.14 3.91
N GLY A 27 -3.00 -9.74 2.66
CA GLY A 27 -4.19 -10.00 1.88
C GLY A 27 -3.94 -9.87 0.38
N ILE A 28 -5.03 -10.07 -0.37
CA ILE A 28 -5.08 -9.87 -1.81
C ILE A 28 -5.96 -8.66 -2.09
N ILE A 29 -5.49 -7.73 -2.92
CA ILE A 29 -6.22 -6.54 -3.33
C ILE A 29 -6.86 -6.72 -4.71
N SER A 30 -8.12 -6.34 -4.85
CA SER A 30 -8.74 -6.12 -6.16
C SER A 30 -8.78 -4.62 -6.41
N TYR A 31 -7.91 -4.16 -7.31
CA TYR A 31 -7.75 -2.73 -7.62
C TYR A 31 -9.02 -2.15 -8.25
N LYS A 32 -9.41 -0.98 -7.74
CA LYS A 32 -10.42 -0.09 -8.33
C LYS A 32 -9.77 1.14 -8.94
N PHE A 33 -8.61 1.53 -8.40
CA PHE A 33 -7.73 2.53 -8.98
C PHE A 33 -6.89 1.90 -10.08
N ASP A 34 -7.08 2.34 -11.32
CA ASP A 34 -6.30 1.88 -12.47
C ASP A 34 -4.92 2.56 -12.49
N TYR A 35 -4.00 1.99 -11.72
CA TYR A 35 -2.62 2.47 -11.65
C TYR A 35 -1.82 2.22 -12.94
N LEU A 36 -2.35 1.43 -13.89
CA LEU A 36 -1.73 1.15 -15.18
C LEU A 36 -2.25 2.06 -16.31
N ALA A 37 -3.35 2.79 -16.07
CA ALA A 37 -3.92 3.71 -17.04
C ALA A 37 -2.94 4.82 -17.45
N GLU A 38 -2.96 5.16 -18.74
CA GLU A 38 -2.20 6.28 -19.31
C GLU A 38 -3.15 7.17 -20.15
N PRO A 39 -3.43 8.43 -19.71
CA PRO A 39 -2.93 9.07 -18.48
C PRO A 39 -3.63 8.55 -17.21
N SER A 40 -2.88 8.46 -16.11
CA SER A 40 -3.45 8.12 -14.79
C SER A 40 -4.17 9.31 -14.16
N GLU A 41 -5.29 9.05 -13.47
CA GLU A 41 -6.02 10.03 -12.65
C GLU A 41 -5.14 10.62 -11.53
N ASN A 42 -4.23 9.80 -10.99
CA ASN A 42 -3.25 10.22 -9.98
C ASN A 42 -1.90 9.57 -10.28
N LYS A 43 -1.12 10.21 -11.16
CA LYS A 43 0.17 9.71 -11.60
C LYS A 43 1.12 9.41 -10.44
N HIS A 44 1.20 10.29 -9.45
CA HIS A 44 2.11 10.13 -8.31
C HIS A 44 1.84 8.84 -7.53
N LEU A 45 0.56 8.60 -7.22
CA LEU A 45 0.14 7.40 -6.52
C LEU A 45 0.27 6.14 -7.39
N ALA A 46 0.00 6.24 -8.69
CA ALA A 46 0.22 5.14 -9.62
C ALA A 46 1.70 4.75 -9.73
N ASP A 47 2.58 5.74 -9.81
CA ASP A 47 4.03 5.54 -9.81
C ASP A 47 4.49 4.90 -8.50
N PHE A 48 3.93 5.34 -7.36
CA PHE A 48 4.21 4.75 -6.05
C PHE A 48 3.81 3.28 -5.98
N ILE A 49 2.61 2.89 -6.44
CA ILE A 49 2.17 1.49 -6.44
C ILE A 49 3.11 0.64 -7.30
N LYS A 50 3.47 1.10 -8.50
CA LYS A 50 4.43 0.42 -9.38
C LYS A 50 5.80 0.27 -8.72
N HIS A 51 6.27 1.34 -8.06
CA HIS A 51 7.53 1.33 -7.33
C HIS A 51 7.51 0.35 -6.15
N SER A 52 6.44 0.37 -5.35
CA SER A 52 6.27 -0.52 -4.20
C SER A 52 6.32 -2.00 -4.61
N ILE A 53 5.65 -2.35 -5.72
CA ILE A 53 5.69 -3.72 -6.30
C ILE A 53 7.12 -4.07 -6.72
N ARG A 54 7.82 -3.19 -7.44
CA ARG A 54 9.21 -3.41 -7.86
C ARG A 54 10.13 -3.61 -6.64
N SER A 55 10.02 -2.76 -5.63
CA SER A 55 10.83 -2.86 -4.41
C SER A 55 10.59 -4.19 -3.69
N SER A 56 9.34 -4.67 -3.63
CA SER A 56 9.05 -5.99 -3.08
C SER A 56 9.77 -7.12 -3.82
N ILE A 57 9.76 -7.09 -5.15
CA ILE A 57 10.42 -8.11 -5.99
C ILE A 57 11.93 -8.10 -5.73
N LEU A 58 12.56 -6.93 -5.72
CA LEU A 58 14.00 -6.79 -5.47
C LEU A 58 14.43 -7.34 -4.10
N ILE A 59 13.60 -7.12 -3.08
CA ILE A 59 13.81 -7.66 -1.73
C ILE A 59 13.76 -9.20 -1.74
N GLU A 60 12.81 -9.78 -2.48
CA GLU A 60 12.64 -11.24 -2.56
C GLU A 60 13.74 -11.92 -3.39
N GLU A 61 14.20 -11.27 -4.45
CA GLU A 61 15.31 -11.73 -5.29
C GLU A 61 16.67 -11.57 -4.60
N GLY A 62 16.77 -10.69 -3.59
CA GLY A 62 18.01 -10.41 -2.88
C GLY A 62 19.01 -9.57 -3.68
N ASP A 63 18.53 -8.74 -4.61
CA ASP A 63 19.36 -7.81 -5.36
C ASP A 63 19.64 -6.56 -4.51
N GLU A 64 20.73 -6.59 -3.75
CA GLU A 64 21.07 -5.54 -2.79
C GLU A 64 21.39 -4.18 -3.46
N GLU A 65 21.97 -4.18 -4.67
CA GLU A 65 22.37 -2.95 -5.38
C GLU A 65 21.14 -2.21 -5.90
N GLU A 66 20.28 -2.90 -6.66
CA GLU A 66 19.04 -2.32 -7.18
C GLU A 66 18.08 -1.97 -6.04
N ASN A 67 18.04 -2.75 -4.95
CA ASN A 67 17.21 -2.43 -3.79
C ASN A 67 17.68 -1.14 -3.09
N ALA A 68 19.00 -0.90 -3.01
CA ALA A 68 19.53 0.35 -2.45
C ALA A 68 19.15 1.55 -3.33
N GLU A 69 19.27 1.44 -4.66
CA GLU A 69 18.83 2.49 -5.58
C GLU A 69 17.32 2.74 -5.49
N SER A 70 16.53 1.67 -5.34
CA SER A 70 15.07 1.76 -5.17
C SER A 70 14.72 2.53 -3.89
N ALA A 71 15.41 2.26 -2.77
CA ALA A 71 15.22 2.97 -1.52
C ALA A 71 15.53 4.48 -1.64
N GLU A 72 16.58 4.86 -2.38
CA GLU A 72 16.88 6.28 -2.62
C GLU A 72 15.78 6.99 -3.42
N ILE A 73 15.16 6.30 -4.38
CA ILE A 73 13.99 6.82 -5.11
C ILE A 73 12.82 6.99 -4.15
N GLU A 74 12.56 6.00 -3.30
CA GLU A 74 11.49 6.04 -2.32
C GLU A 74 11.61 7.26 -1.39
N GLU A 75 12.81 7.48 -0.84
CA GLU A 75 13.10 8.62 0.03
C GLU A 75 12.98 9.97 -0.68
N ARG A 76 13.30 10.04 -1.98
CA ARG A 76 13.23 11.31 -2.72
C ARG A 76 11.83 11.65 -3.20
N GLU A 77 11.11 10.65 -3.68
CA GLU A 77 9.87 10.87 -4.43
C GLU A 77 8.61 10.60 -3.61
N PHE A 78 8.62 9.62 -2.68
CA PHE A 78 7.38 9.08 -2.11
C PHE A 78 7.20 9.30 -0.60
N LEU A 79 8.07 10.07 0.05
CA LEU A 79 7.95 10.35 1.49
C LEU A 79 6.62 10.99 1.87
N ASP A 80 5.97 11.75 0.99
CA ASP A 80 4.66 12.35 1.22
C ASP A 80 3.53 11.31 1.28
N LEU A 81 3.67 10.20 0.54
CA LEU A 81 2.77 9.06 0.58
C LEU A 81 3.10 8.12 1.75
N ILE A 82 4.36 8.05 2.18
CA ILE A 82 4.80 7.13 3.24
C ILE A 82 4.56 7.72 4.63
N ASN A 83 4.96 8.98 4.84
CA ASN A 83 4.87 9.67 6.13
C ASN A 83 3.59 10.49 6.25
N THR A 84 2.44 9.83 6.15
CA THR A 84 1.12 10.44 6.23
C THR A 84 0.14 9.57 7.03
N THR A 85 -0.95 10.18 7.51
CA THR A 85 -2.10 9.50 8.13
C THR A 85 -3.29 9.35 7.17
N ASP A 86 -3.06 9.66 5.89
CA ASP A 86 -4.09 9.63 4.84
C ASP A 86 -4.48 8.22 4.40
N TRP A 87 -3.70 7.20 4.76
CA TRP A 87 -4.00 5.80 4.48
C TRP A 87 -4.96 5.20 5.51
N TYR A 88 -6.02 4.57 5.03
CA TYR A 88 -6.95 3.88 5.91
C TYR A 88 -7.71 2.74 5.23
N LEU A 89 -8.21 1.84 6.08
CA LEU A 89 -9.13 0.77 5.72
C LEU A 89 -10.52 1.08 6.24
N ILE A 90 -11.55 0.74 5.47
CA ILE A 90 -12.93 0.64 5.95
C ILE A 90 -13.34 -0.83 5.94
N ASN A 91 -13.84 -1.36 7.06
CA ASN A 91 -14.34 -2.74 7.10
C ASN A 91 -15.82 -2.85 6.68
N GLU A 92 -16.35 -4.07 6.63
CA GLU A 92 -17.75 -4.34 6.25
C GLU A 92 -18.80 -3.69 7.16
N LYS A 93 -18.43 -3.24 8.36
CA LYS A 93 -19.30 -2.51 9.29
C LYS A 93 -19.22 -0.99 9.12
N GLY A 94 -18.40 -0.50 8.20
CA GLY A 94 -18.12 0.92 8.02
C GLY A 94 -17.11 1.49 9.01
N GLU A 95 -16.43 0.66 9.80
CA GLU A 95 -15.43 1.12 10.76
C GLU A 95 -14.13 1.49 10.02
N ARG A 96 -13.68 2.73 10.21
CA ARG A 96 -12.42 3.24 9.65
C ARG A 96 -11.26 2.89 10.57
N LYS A 97 -10.15 2.43 9.99
CA LYS A 97 -8.87 2.18 10.68
C LYS A 97 -7.74 2.85 9.91
N ILE A 98 -7.03 3.76 10.56
CA ILE A 98 -5.83 4.38 9.99
C ILE A 98 -4.72 3.33 9.99
N ILE A 99 -4.01 3.24 8.87
CA ILE A 99 -2.89 2.31 8.69
C ILE A 99 -1.64 3.10 8.34
N LEU A 100 -0.48 2.47 8.55
CA LEU A 100 0.74 2.93 7.92
C LEU A 100 0.64 2.72 6.39
N CYS A 101 1.52 3.40 5.65
CA CYS A 101 1.61 3.22 4.20
C CYS A 101 1.68 1.71 3.86
N PRO A 102 0.76 1.19 3.02
CA PRO A 102 0.79 -0.20 2.62
C PRO A 102 1.97 -0.47 1.69
N MET A 103 2.43 -1.73 1.69
CA MET A 103 3.37 -2.24 0.70
C MET A 103 2.59 -3.13 -0.26
N PHE A 104 2.70 -2.82 -1.55
CA PHE A 104 2.10 -3.59 -2.64
C PHE A 104 3.12 -4.58 -3.18
N HIS A 105 2.66 -5.78 -3.49
CA HIS A 105 3.47 -6.89 -3.96
C HIS A 105 2.98 -7.35 -5.34
N GLU A 106 3.74 -8.23 -5.98
CA GLU A 106 3.26 -8.94 -7.17
C GLU A 106 2.03 -9.82 -6.86
N ASP A 107 1.38 -10.30 -7.91
CA ASP A 107 0.18 -11.16 -7.82
C ASP A 107 -0.92 -10.60 -6.91
N ASP A 108 -1.13 -9.28 -6.97
CA ASP A 108 -2.12 -8.54 -6.20
C ASP A 108 -1.94 -8.67 -4.66
N GLY A 109 -0.74 -9.04 -4.20
CA GLY A 109 -0.42 -9.10 -2.79
C GLY A 109 -0.35 -7.72 -2.14
N ILE A 110 -0.79 -7.62 -0.88
CA ILE A 110 -0.64 -6.39 -0.10
C ILE A 110 -0.37 -6.68 1.38
N THR A 111 0.56 -5.96 1.98
CA THR A 111 0.77 -5.92 3.44
C THR A 111 0.46 -4.56 4.04
N TRP A 112 -0.07 -4.56 5.26
CA TRP A 112 -0.34 -3.33 6.01
C TRP A 112 -0.21 -3.54 7.52
N MET A 113 -0.12 -2.43 8.25
CA MET A 113 -0.13 -2.39 9.71
C MET A 113 -1.03 -1.25 10.18
N ILE A 114 -1.75 -1.46 11.28
CA ILE A 114 -2.50 -0.39 11.94
C ILE A 114 -1.52 0.66 12.46
N ASP A 115 -1.81 1.94 12.23
CA ASP A 115 -1.06 3.02 12.86
C ASP A 115 -1.47 3.14 14.33
N MET A 116 -0.66 2.55 15.20
CA MET A 116 -0.89 2.55 16.65
C MET A 116 -0.78 3.95 17.29
N LYS A 117 -0.14 4.91 16.61
CA LYS A 117 -0.09 6.31 17.09
C LYS A 117 -1.43 6.99 16.83
N ALA A 118 -1.98 6.82 15.64
CA ALA A 118 -3.29 7.36 15.27
C ALA A 118 -4.46 6.68 16.01
N ALA A 119 -4.27 5.44 16.50
CA ALA A 119 -5.28 4.74 17.30
C ALA A 119 -5.45 5.28 18.73
N GLN A 120 -4.53 6.13 19.21
CA GLN A 120 -4.52 6.68 20.58
C GLN A 120 -4.96 8.16 20.66
N SER A 121 -5.22 8.79 19.52
CA SER A 121 -5.66 10.19 19.38
C SER A 121 -7.17 10.30 19.20
#